data_AF-A0A9J6GDX5-F1
#
_entry.id   AF-A0A9J6GDX5-F1
#
_cell.length_a   1.000
_cell.length_b   1.000
_cell.length_c   1.000
_cell.angle_alpha   90.00
_cell.angle_beta   90.00
_cell.angle_gamma   90.00
#
_symmetry.space_group_name_H-M   'P 1'
#
loop_
_entity.id
_entity.type
_entity.pdbx_description
1 polymer ?
#
loop_
_entity_poly.entity_id
_entity_poly.type
_entity_poly.pdbx_seq_one_letter_code
_entity_poly.pdbx_strand_id
1 'polypeptide(L)'
;MLLHPTDKAVSQALVYGRDHETDTVAAYVSLIRGRAVDTEVSETGLHIHEDHPYLAASPHRLVSIVAGEGLLKSSACQPRKE
;
A
#
# COMPACT_ATOMS: atom_id res chain seq x y z
N MET A 1 -8.33 18.97 0.12
CA MET A 1 -8.98 18.49 1.35
C MET A 1 -9.02 16.96 1.28
N LEU A 2 -8.14 16.25 1.99
CA LEU A 2 -8.24 14.80 2.09
C LEU A 2 -9.43 14.48 3.01
N LEU A 3 -10.48 13.92 2.44
CA LEU A 3 -11.62 13.38 3.17
C LEU A 3 -11.15 12.14 3.93
N HIS A 4 -10.79 12.32 5.20
CA HIS A 4 -10.63 11.20 6.12
C HIS A 4 -12.04 10.75 6.52
N PRO A 5 -12.36 9.45 6.45
CA PRO A 5 -13.65 8.98 6.92
C PRO A 5 -13.79 9.34 8.40
N THR A 6 -14.88 10.02 8.75
CA THR A 6 -15.27 10.26 10.14
C THR A 6 -15.53 8.93 10.84
N ASP A 7 -15.35 8.85 12.16
CA ASP A 7 -15.46 7.61 12.97
C ASP A 7 -16.78 6.83 12.74
N LYS A 8 -17.82 7.50 12.22
CA LYS A 8 -19.13 6.92 11.88
C LYS A 8 -19.17 6.19 10.52
N ALA A 9 -18.13 6.29 9.69
CA ALA A 9 -18.06 5.72 8.34
C ALA A 9 -17.03 4.59 8.20
N VAL A 10 -16.45 4.12 9.31
CA VAL A 10 -15.41 3.11 9.30
C VAL A 10 -16.05 1.71 9.39
N SER A 11 -16.01 0.95 8.30
CA SER A 11 -16.45 -0.45 8.31
C SER A 11 -15.38 -1.34 8.95
N GLN A 12 -15.78 -2.49 9.50
CA GLN A 12 -14.84 -3.48 10.04
C GLN A 12 -13.79 -3.92 9.00
N ALA A 13 -14.18 -3.99 7.72
CA ALA A 13 -13.26 -4.32 6.63
C ALA A 13 -12.18 -3.25 6.41
N LEU A 14 -12.50 -1.96 6.60
CA LEU A 14 -11.53 -0.88 6.52
C LEU A 14 -10.54 -0.90 7.69
N VAL A 15 -11.03 -1.12 8.92
CA VAL A 15 -10.17 -1.27 10.10
C VAL A 15 -9.23 -2.47 9.92
N TYR A 16 -9.79 -3.62 9.57
CA TYR A 16 -9.02 -4.85 9.38
C TYR A 16 -7.96 -4.70 8.29
N GLY A 17 -8.33 -4.09 7.15
CA GLY A 17 -7.40 -3.83 6.06
C GLY A 17 -6.24 -2.92 6.47
N ARG A 18 -6.51 -1.86 7.24
CA ARG A 18 -5.48 -0.96 7.76
C ARG A 18 -4.55 -1.66 8.74
N ASP A 19 -5.10 -2.47 9.64
CA ASP A 19 -4.33 -3.12 10.69
C ASP A 19 -3.41 -4.22 10.14
N HIS A 20 -3.77 -4.85 9.01
CA HIS A 20 -3.00 -5.94 8.39
C HIS A 20 -2.23 -5.52 7.12
N GLU A 21 -2.20 -4.23 6.81
CA GLU A 21 -1.46 -3.72 5.65
C GLU A 21 0.04 -4.04 5.79
N THR A 22 0.60 -3.81 6.98
CA THR A 22 2.01 -4.09 7.30
C THR A 22 2.35 -5.57 7.15
N ASP A 23 1.46 -6.46 7.58
CA ASP A 23 1.64 -7.91 7.45
C ASP A 23 1.69 -8.34 5.98
N THR A 24 0.83 -7.73 5.16
CA THR A 24 0.78 -7.98 3.72
C THR A 24 2.09 -7.54 3.05
N VAL A 25 2.62 -6.38 3.44
CA VAL A 25 3.92 -5.87 2.95
C VAL A 25 5.07 -6.80 3.39
N ALA A 26 5.08 -7.23 4.66
CA ALA A 26 6.11 -8.12 5.20
C ALA A 26 6.10 -9.50 4.50
N ALA A 27 4.92 -10.03 4.19
CA ALA A 27 4.77 -11.27 3.42
C ALA A 27 5.32 -11.12 1.99
N TYR A 28 5.02 -10.00 1.32
CA TYR A 28 5.59 -9.69 0.00
C TYR A 28 7.11 -9.64 0.03
N VAL A 29 7.70 -8.87 0.97
CA VAL A 29 9.15 -8.74 1.11
C VAL A 29 9.81 -10.10 1.36
N SER A 30 9.21 -10.93 2.23
CA SER A 30 9.72 -12.26 2.54
C SER A 30 9.73 -13.17 1.32
N LEU A 31 8.65 -13.15 0.52
CA LEU A 31 8.54 -13.96 -0.70
C LEU A 31 9.53 -13.52 -1.78
N ILE A 32 9.72 -12.22 -1.97
CA ILE A 32 10.64 -11.69 -2.98
C ILE A 32 12.11 -11.90 -2.59
N ARG A 33 12.46 -11.73 -1.31
CA ARG A 33 13.81 -12.08 -0.80
C ARG A 33 14.10 -13.57 -0.96
N GLY A 34 13.12 -14.43 -0.77
CA GLY A 34 13.23 -15.87 -1.05
C GLY A 34 13.54 -16.20 -2.52
N ARG A 35 13.31 -15.26 -3.46
CA ARG A 35 13.68 -15.35 -4.87
C ARG A 35 15.04 -14.69 -5.19
N ALA A 36 15.81 -14.33 -4.17
CA ALA A 36 17.10 -13.64 -4.27
C ALA A 36 17.04 -12.31 -5.05
N VAL A 37 15.89 -11.64 -5.03
CA VAL A 37 15.74 -10.30 -5.62
C VAL A 37 15.96 -9.28 -4.52
N ASP A 38 17.02 -8.49 -4.65
CA ASP A 38 17.24 -7.37 -3.73
C ASP A 38 16.15 -6.31 -3.94
N THR A 39 15.42 -6.04 -2.87
CA THR A 39 14.15 -5.29 -2.92
C THR A 39 14.06 -4.36 -1.74
N GLU A 40 13.91 -3.07 -2.03
CA GLU A 40 13.62 -2.03 -1.06
C GLU A 40 12.13 -1.67 -1.14
N VAL A 41 11.49 -1.49 0.02
CA VAL A 41 10.09 -1.09 0.10
C VAL A 41 9.99 0.13 1.00
N SER A 42 9.41 1.22 0.49
CA SER A 42 9.29 2.48 1.21
C SER A 42 7.84 2.94 1.33
N GLU A 43 7.55 3.61 2.45
CA GLU A 43 6.33 4.39 2.61
C GLU A 43 6.44 5.71 1.86
N THR A 44 5.32 6.17 1.33
CA THR A 44 5.25 7.31 0.43
C THR A 44 4.04 8.15 0.81
N GLY A 45 4.15 9.46 0.58
CA GLY A 45 3.07 10.41 0.83
C GLY A 45 2.18 10.59 -0.39
N LEU A 46 1.54 11.75 -0.45
CA LEU A 46 0.76 12.15 -1.62
C LEU A 46 1.71 12.59 -2.76
N HIS A 47 1.63 11.90 -3.90
CA HIS A 47 2.30 12.28 -5.13
C HIS A 47 1.32 13.05 -6.03
N ILE A 48 1.74 14.22 -6.51
CA ILE A 48 0.96 15.08 -7.41
C ILE A 48 1.61 15.00 -8.80
N HIS A 49 0.81 14.82 -9.85
CA HIS A 49 1.34 14.76 -11.21
C HIS A 49 1.89 16.13 -11.62
N GLU A 50 3.12 16.16 -12.15
CA GLU A 50 3.86 17.39 -12.46
C GLU A 50 3.11 18.28 -13.47
N ASP A 51 2.64 17.70 -14.58
CA ASP A 51 1.92 18.44 -15.63
C ASP A 51 0.40 18.62 -15.36
N HIS A 52 -0.14 17.88 -14.40
CA HIS A 52 -1.57 17.79 -14.14
C HIS A 52 -1.83 17.85 -12.63
N PRO A 53 -1.68 19.02 -11.99
CA PRO A 53 -1.65 19.15 -10.54
C PRO A 53 -2.98 18.82 -9.84
N TYR A 54 -4.06 18.60 -10.61
CA TYR A 54 -5.34 18.09 -10.12
C TYR A 54 -5.40 16.55 -10.03
N LEU A 55 -4.40 15.84 -10.57
CA LEU A 55 -4.22 14.41 -10.41
C LEU A 55 -3.22 14.14 -9.29
N ALA A 56 -3.65 13.40 -8.27
CA ALA A 56 -2.81 13.00 -7.16
C ALA A 56 -3.13 11.57 -6.72
N ALA A 57 -2.11 10.84 -6.27
CA ALA A 57 -2.22 9.48 -5.75
C ALA A 57 -1.31 9.29 -4.54
N SER A 58 -1.75 8.48 -3.58
CA SER A 58 -0.94 8.03 -2.46
C SER A 58 -0.83 6.51 -2.57
N PRO A 59 0.23 5.98 -3.19
CA PRO A 59 0.51 4.55 -3.19
C PRO A 59 0.65 4.02 -1.76
N HIS A 60 0.30 2.76 -1.53
CA HIS A 60 0.53 2.14 -0.22
C HIS A 60 2.03 2.00 0.04
N ARG A 61 2.78 1.40 -0.89
CA ARG A 61 4.25 1.35 -0.84
C ARG A 61 4.86 1.49 -2.24
N LEU A 62 6.05 2.08 -2.31
CA LEU A 62 6.93 1.99 -3.48
C LEU A 62 7.86 0.80 -3.30
N VAL A 63 8.14 0.10 -4.40
CA VAL A 63 9.06 -1.04 -4.43
C VAL A 63 10.14 -0.76 -5.44
N SER A 64 11.39 -0.76 -4.99
CA SER A 64 12.56 -0.61 -5.86
C SER A 64 13.31 -1.94 -5.91
N ILE A 65 13.56 -2.44 -7.11
CA ILE A 65 14.44 -3.58 -7.37
C ILE A 65 15.56 -3.13 -8.29
N VAL A 66 16.69 -3.85 -8.31
CA VAL A 66 17.86 -3.51 -9.16
C VAL A 66 17.49 -3.33 -10.65
N ALA A 67 16.42 -4.00 -11.11
CA ALA A 67 15.92 -3.92 -12.49
C ALA A 67 14.90 -2.79 -12.76
N GLY A 68 14.52 -1.98 -11.76
CA GLY A 68 13.57 -0.87 -11.92
C GLY A 68 12.67 -0.64 -10.70
N GLU A 69 11.81 0.39 -10.79
CA GLU A 69 10.84 0.74 -9.75
C GLU A 69 9.44 0.26 -10.11
N GLY A 70 8.66 -0.10 -9.08
CA GLY A 70 7.29 -0.56 -9.20
C GLY A 70 6.44 -0.12 -8.00
N LEU A 71 5.12 -0.26 -8.13
CA LEU A 71 4.16 0.08 -7.07
C LEU A 71 3.63 -1.19 -6.41
N LEU A 72 3.62 -1.24 -5.09
CA LEU A 72 2.92 -2.28 -4.35
C LEU A 72 1.57 -1.74 -3.85
N LYS A 73 0.50 -2.36 -4.36
CA LYS A 73 -0.86 -2.06 -3.95
C LYS A 73 -1.43 -3.24 -3.19
N SER A 74 -1.55 -3.10 -1.87
CA SER A 74 -2.33 -4.03 -1.05
C SER A 74 -3.82 -3.74 -1.23
N SER A 75 -4.62 -4.78 -1.48
CA SER A 75 -6.08 -4.69 -1.43
C SER A 75 -6.54 -4.95 0.01
N ALA A 76 -7.61 -4.29 0.45
CA ALA A 76 -8.21 -4.51 1.76
C ALA A 76 -8.41 -6.01 2.01
N CYS A 77 -7.73 -6.53 3.03
CA CYS A 77 -7.83 -7.91 3.44
C CYS A 77 -9.28 -8.17 3.88
N GLN A 78 -9.97 -9.13 3.25
CA GLN A 78 -11.33 -9.47 3.66
C GLN A 78 -11.24 -10.44 4.84
N PRO A 79 -11.91 -10.17 5.98
CA PRO A 79 -12.03 -11.18 7.01
C PRO A 79 -12.71 -12.40 6.42
N ARG A 80 -12.21 -13.60 6.75
CA ARG A 80 -12.86 -14.86 6.32
C ARG A 80 -14.34 -14.80 6.75
N LYS A 81 -15.24 -15.05 5.80
CA LYS A 81 -16.63 -15.38 6.14
C LYS A 81 -16.59 -16.77 6.76
N GLU A 82 -16.81 -16.85 8.07
CA GLU A 82 -17.15 -18.11 8.75
C GLU A 82 -18.50 -18.64 8.27
#